data_AF-A0A7X4DKX4-F1
#
_entry.id   AF-A0A7X4DKX4-F1
#
_cell.length_a   1.000
_cell.length_b   1.000
_cell.length_c   1.000
_cell.angle_alpha   90.00
_cell.angle_beta   90.00
_cell.angle_gamma   90.00
#
_symmetry.space_group_name_H-M   'P 1'
#
loop_
_entity.id
_entity.type
_entity.pdbx_description
1 polymer ?
#
loop_
_entity_poly.entity_id
_entity_poly.type
_entity_poly.pdbx_seq_one_letter_code
_entity_poly.pdbx_strand_id
1 'polypeptide(L)'
;LRMGRGLDEGVDMGPVISRGHRDRVNEFIGEGERDGARLVMDGRRAEVTGYPRGHWVGPTVFEDVTPEMPIGREEVFGPVAGLVRAASLEAALDLLAKSPYGNAASIFTNSGRAAREFRYRAGISMIGVNIGVAAPMAFFPFGGTRNSFYGDLKAQGRDAVSFFTDQRVVISRW
;
A
#
# COMPACT_ATOMS: atom_id res chain seq x y z
N LEU A 1 16.23 -4.94 -10.00
CA LEU A 1 14.92 -5.49 -10.36
C LEU A 1 14.98 -5.98 -11.80
N ARG A 2 14.77 -7.28 -12.01
CA ARG A 2 14.69 -7.91 -13.32
C ARG A 2 13.22 -8.11 -13.68
N MET A 3 12.81 -7.49 -14.78
CA MET A 3 11.46 -7.65 -15.32
C MET A 3 11.40 -8.86 -16.25
N GLY A 4 10.25 -9.53 -16.29
CA GLY A 4 10.07 -10.71 -17.12
C GLY A 4 8.74 -11.40 -16.91
N ARG A 5 8.57 -12.56 -17.55
CA ARG A 5 7.44 -13.45 -17.27
C ARG A 5 7.60 -13.99 -15.84
N GLY A 6 6.59 -13.81 -14.99
CA GLY A 6 6.68 -14.15 -13.56
C GLY A 6 6.85 -15.63 -13.22
N LEU A 7 6.89 -16.52 -14.22
CA LEU A 7 7.21 -17.94 -14.03
C LEU A 7 8.70 -18.25 -14.29
N ASP A 8 9.45 -17.29 -14.84
CA ASP A 8 10.85 -17.48 -15.18
C ASP A 8 11.72 -17.20 -13.95
N GLU A 9 12.73 -18.05 -13.71
CA GLU A 9 13.62 -17.89 -12.55
C GLU A 9 14.38 -16.55 -12.57
N GLY A 10 14.47 -15.93 -11.40
CA GLY A 10 15.16 -14.65 -11.21
C GLY A 10 14.41 -13.44 -11.74
N VAL A 11 13.15 -13.58 -12.18
CA VAL A 11 12.27 -12.44 -12.45
C VAL A 11 11.73 -11.90 -11.12
N ASP A 12 11.98 -10.63 -10.86
CA ASP A 12 11.50 -9.94 -9.66
C ASP A 12 10.10 -9.34 -9.88
N MET A 13 9.77 -8.96 -11.12
CA MET A 13 8.58 -8.18 -11.42
C MET A 13 7.96 -8.54 -12.78
N GLY A 14 6.67 -8.87 -12.76
CA GLY A 14 5.85 -9.13 -13.94
C GLY A 14 5.26 -7.87 -14.57
N PRO A 15 4.49 -8.02 -15.67
CA PRO A 15 3.75 -6.91 -16.26
C PRO A 15 2.56 -6.54 -15.36
N VAL A 16 2.00 -5.34 -15.56
CA VAL A 16 0.71 -5.02 -14.97
C VAL A 16 -0.42 -5.80 -15.66
N ILE A 17 -1.60 -5.86 -15.03
CA ILE A 17 -2.67 -6.79 -15.42
C ILE A 17 -3.23 -6.58 -16.83
N SER A 18 -3.26 -5.34 -17.33
CA SER A 18 -3.90 -5.01 -18.60
C SER A 18 -3.27 -3.80 -19.28
N ARG A 19 -3.49 -3.66 -20.59
CA ARG A 19 -3.10 -2.47 -21.36
C ARG A 19 -3.70 -1.19 -20.79
N GLY A 20 -4.99 -1.21 -20.45
CA GLY A 20 -5.67 -0.06 -19.86
C GLY A 20 -5.07 0.35 -18.51
N HIS A 21 -4.69 -0.62 -17.68
CA HIS A 21 -4.03 -0.33 -16.41
C HIS A 21 -2.61 0.23 -16.61
N ARG A 22 -1.85 -0.30 -17.58
CA ARG A 22 -0.53 0.25 -17.96
C ARG A 22 -0.66 1.72 -18.38
N ASP A 23 -1.62 2.03 -19.23
CA ASP A 23 -1.84 3.38 -19.72
C ASP A 23 -2.21 4.33 -18.56
N ARG A 24 -3.12 3.91 -17.66
CA ARG A 24 -3.46 4.65 -16.43
C ARG A 24 -2.27 4.90 -15.52
N VAL A 25 -1.41 3.90 -15.29
CA VAL A 25 -0.19 4.08 -14.48
C VAL A 25 0.75 5.10 -15.13
N ASN A 26 0.93 5.02 -16.45
CA ASN A 26 1.76 5.99 -17.18
C ASN A 26 1.17 7.42 -17.14
N GLU A 27 -0.16 7.56 -17.16
CA GLU A 27 -0.86 8.83 -16.96
C GLU A 27 -0.56 9.42 -15.57
N PHE A 28 -0.66 8.63 -14.49
CA PHE A 28 -0.28 9.06 -13.15
C PHE A 28 1.17 9.53 -13.07
N ILE A 29 2.11 8.80 -13.69
CA ILE A 29 3.52 9.21 -13.73
C ILE A 29 3.66 10.55 -14.47
N GLY A 30 2.99 10.71 -15.61
CA GLY A 30 3.00 11.97 -16.35
C GLY A 30 2.35 13.13 -15.59
N GLU A 31 1.30 12.88 -14.81
CA GLU A 31 0.66 13.85 -13.92
C GLU A 31 1.58 14.28 -12.79
N GLY A 32 2.19 13.32 -12.08
CA GLY A 32 3.12 13.62 -10.99
C GLY A 32 4.29 14.50 -11.44
N GLU A 33 4.87 14.22 -12.60
CA GLU A 33 5.93 15.04 -13.20
C GLU A 33 5.42 16.46 -13.57
N ARG A 34 4.21 16.59 -14.13
CA ARG A 34 3.60 17.89 -14.46
C ARG A 34 3.26 18.72 -13.22
N ASP A 35 2.86 18.06 -12.13
CA ASP A 35 2.48 18.72 -10.88
C ASP A 35 3.70 19.12 -10.02
N GLY A 36 4.91 18.82 -10.51
CA GLY A 36 6.17 19.29 -9.93
C GLY A 36 6.89 18.28 -9.03
N ALA A 37 6.41 17.04 -8.95
CA ALA A 37 7.19 15.98 -8.29
C ALA A 37 8.42 15.63 -9.13
N ARG A 38 9.54 15.39 -8.46
CA ARG A 38 10.82 15.12 -9.13
C ARG A 38 10.91 13.64 -9.52
N LEU A 39 10.83 13.35 -10.81
CA LEU A 39 10.97 11.99 -11.34
C LEU A 39 12.45 11.56 -11.31
N VAL A 40 12.84 10.76 -10.31
CA VAL A 40 14.25 10.33 -10.13
C VAL A 40 14.55 8.99 -10.78
N MET A 41 13.52 8.18 -11.04
CA MET A 41 13.61 6.95 -11.83
C MET A 41 12.35 6.83 -12.69
N ASP A 42 12.51 6.77 -14.01
CA ASP A 42 11.39 6.69 -14.97
C ASP A 42 11.24 5.28 -15.55
N GLY A 43 10.15 4.60 -15.19
CA GLY A 43 9.81 3.26 -15.66
C GLY A 43 8.86 3.21 -16.87
N ARG A 44 8.42 4.35 -17.43
CA ARG A 44 7.35 4.39 -18.46
C ARG A 44 7.72 3.65 -19.75
N ARG A 45 9.01 3.55 -20.06
CA ARG A 45 9.55 2.94 -21.29
C ARG A 45 10.18 1.56 -21.06
N ALA A 46 9.74 0.84 -20.03
CA ALA A 46 10.25 -0.49 -19.76
C ALA A 46 9.94 -1.45 -20.91
N GLU A 47 10.99 -2.07 -21.46
CA GLU A 47 10.90 -3.11 -22.48
C GLU A 47 11.50 -4.41 -21.95
N VAL A 48 10.85 -5.53 -22.27
CA VAL A 48 11.31 -6.86 -21.85
C VAL A 48 11.53 -7.70 -23.09
N THR A 49 12.79 -8.12 -23.31
CA THR A 49 13.21 -8.96 -24.43
C THR A 49 12.35 -10.23 -24.51
N GLY A 50 11.88 -10.55 -25.72
CA GLY A 50 10.99 -11.71 -25.96
C GLY A 50 9.52 -11.47 -25.67
N TYR A 51 9.15 -10.36 -25.00
CA TYR A 51 7.77 -10.03 -24.65
C TYR A 51 7.38 -8.58 -25.03
N PRO A 52 7.53 -8.17 -26.30
CA PRO A 52 7.30 -6.78 -26.74
C PRO A 52 5.85 -6.31 -26.60
N ARG A 53 4.89 -7.23 -26.47
CA ARG A 53 3.46 -6.92 -26.27
C ARG A 53 3.00 -6.95 -24.82
N GLY A 54 3.91 -7.15 -23.86
CA GLY A 54 3.56 -7.16 -22.45
C GLY A 54 3.14 -5.77 -21.95
N HIS A 55 2.35 -5.74 -20.89
CA HIS A 55 1.87 -4.51 -20.27
C HIS A 55 2.88 -4.02 -19.25
N TRP A 56 4.04 -3.61 -19.72
CA TRP A 56 5.18 -3.29 -18.87
C TRP A 56 5.09 -1.86 -18.33
N VAL A 57 5.32 -1.74 -17.02
CA VAL A 57 5.70 -0.48 -16.37
C VAL A 57 6.90 -0.84 -15.49
N GLY A 58 7.99 -0.10 -15.64
CA GLY A 58 9.20 -0.30 -14.85
C GLY A 58 9.10 0.35 -13.47
N PRO A 59 10.02 0.02 -12.56
CA PRO A 59 10.12 0.69 -11.27
C PRO A 59 10.29 2.20 -11.49
N THR A 60 9.45 2.98 -10.82
CA THR A 60 9.40 4.43 -10.94
C THR A 60 9.48 5.04 -9.55
N VAL A 61 10.32 6.06 -9.37
CA VAL A 61 10.51 6.72 -8.08
C VAL A 61 10.36 8.21 -8.26
N PHE A 62 9.52 8.82 -7.43
CA PHE A 62 9.36 10.26 -7.29
C PHE A 62 9.93 10.76 -5.97
N GLU A 63 10.57 11.91 -6.01
CA GLU A 63 10.85 12.74 -4.85
C GLU A 63 9.94 13.96 -4.81
N ASP A 64 9.87 14.59 -3.63
CA ASP A 64 9.13 15.83 -3.39
C ASP A 64 7.62 15.71 -3.70
N VAL A 65 7.07 14.51 -3.45
CA VAL A 65 5.64 14.24 -3.53
C VAL A 65 4.91 14.97 -2.40
N THR A 66 3.77 15.55 -2.71
CA THR A 66 2.91 16.24 -1.75
C THR A 66 1.53 15.56 -1.68
N PRO A 67 0.82 15.62 -0.53
CA PRO A 67 -0.53 15.07 -0.41
C PRO A 67 -1.58 15.67 -1.37
N GLU A 68 -1.29 16.84 -1.95
CA GLU A 68 -2.17 17.54 -2.89
C GLU A 68 -2.06 16.98 -4.33
N MET A 69 -0.93 16.37 -4.67
CA MET A 69 -0.71 15.73 -5.97
C MET A 69 -1.52 14.42 -6.10
N PRO A 70 -2.08 14.09 -7.28
CA PRO A 70 -2.76 12.82 -7.51
C PRO A 70 -1.92 11.60 -7.12
N ILE A 71 -0.62 11.60 -7.45
CA ILE A 71 0.32 10.52 -7.08
C ILE A 71 0.59 10.39 -5.58
N GLY A 72 0.28 11.42 -4.78
CA GLY A 72 0.39 11.41 -3.32
C GLY A 72 -0.92 11.11 -2.60
N ARG A 73 -2.06 11.20 -3.30
CA ARG A 73 -3.41 11.06 -2.73
C ARG A 73 -4.12 9.79 -3.18
N GLU A 74 -3.92 9.38 -4.43
CA GLU A 74 -4.65 8.31 -5.10
C GLU A 74 -3.80 7.05 -5.23
N GLU A 75 -4.48 5.90 -5.28
CA GLU A 75 -3.81 4.62 -5.44
C GLU A 75 -3.43 4.39 -6.92
N VAL A 76 -2.13 4.43 -7.20
CA VAL A 76 -1.58 4.19 -8.55
C VAL A 76 -1.69 2.72 -8.95
N PHE A 77 -1.55 1.80 -7.98
CA PHE A 77 -1.59 0.35 -8.19
C PHE A 77 -0.60 -0.17 -9.24
N GLY A 78 0.59 0.43 -9.29
CA GLY A 78 1.69 0.06 -10.18
C GLY A 78 3.04 0.16 -9.47
N PRO A 79 4.16 -0.14 -10.14
CA PRO A 79 5.50 -0.12 -9.55
C PRO A 79 6.03 1.31 -9.41
N VAL A 80 5.31 2.16 -8.69
CA VAL A 80 5.60 3.58 -8.47
C VAL A 80 5.73 3.84 -6.97
N ALA A 81 6.86 4.42 -6.56
CA ALA A 81 7.11 4.84 -5.18
C ALA A 81 7.24 6.36 -5.09
N GLY A 82 6.44 6.99 -4.25
CA GLY A 82 6.52 8.42 -3.94
C GLY A 82 7.22 8.67 -2.60
N LEU A 83 8.20 9.57 -2.59
CA LEU A 83 8.91 9.99 -1.38
C LEU A 83 8.39 11.35 -0.91
N VAL A 84 7.84 11.36 0.30
CA VAL A 84 7.39 12.58 0.99
C VAL A 84 8.35 12.87 2.14
N ARG A 85 8.86 14.11 2.22
CA ARG A 85 9.77 14.53 3.28
C ARG A 85 8.98 15.06 4.48
N ALA A 86 9.30 14.58 5.68
CA ALA A 86 8.75 15.07 6.93
C ALA A 86 9.88 15.52 7.87
N ALA A 87 9.69 16.65 8.56
CA ALA A 87 10.71 17.21 9.45
C ALA A 87 10.84 16.47 10.79
N SER A 88 9.79 15.75 11.19
CA SER A 88 9.76 14.96 12.43
C SER A 88 8.79 13.79 12.33
N LEU A 89 8.78 12.93 13.35
CA LEU A 89 7.80 11.84 13.46
C LEU A 89 6.37 12.39 13.55
N GLU A 90 6.17 13.48 14.30
CA GLU A 90 4.88 14.15 14.43
C GLU A 90 4.39 14.66 13.08
N ALA A 91 5.24 15.35 12.32
CA ALA A 91 4.89 15.80 10.97
C ALA A 91 4.56 14.63 10.03
N ALA A 92 5.27 13.51 10.15
CA ALA A 92 4.98 12.30 9.37
C ALA A 92 3.62 11.67 9.75
N LEU A 93 3.29 11.65 11.02
CA LEU A 93 1.99 11.19 11.52
C LEU A 93 0.84 12.10 11.04
N ASP A 94 1.06 13.41 11.03
CA ASP A 94 0.08 14.38 10.52
C ASP A 94 -0.13 14.20 9.00
N LEU A 95 0.92 13.91 8.24
CA LEU A 95 0.80 13.55 6.82
C LEU A 95 0.02 12.24 6.63
N LEU A 96 0.31 11.20 7.42
CA LEU A 96 -0.40 9.93 7.38
C LEU A 96 -1.90 10.09 7.72
N ALA A 97 -2.23 11.00 8.63
CA ALA A 97 -3.61 11.32 9.00
C ALA A 97 -4.42 11.95 7.86
N LYS A 98 -3.77 12.66 6.93
CA LYS A 98 -4.44 13.26 5.76
C LYS A 98 -4.89 12.24 4.71
N SER A 99 -4.30 11.04 4.70
CA SER A 99 -4.70 10.01 3.73
C SER A 99 -6.14 9.55 4.00
N PRO A 100 -7.02 9.51 2.97
CA PRO A 100 -8.35 8.94 3.12
C PRO A 100 -8.31 7.42 3.33
N TYR A 101 -7.17 6.79 3.03
CA TYR A 101 -6.95 5.36 3.16
C TYR A 101 -6.21 5.02 4.46
N GLY A 102 -6.43 3.80 4.95
CA GLY A 102 -5.84 3.31 6.18
C GLY A 102 -5.64 1.81 6.17
N ASN A 103 -5.11 1.26 5.08
CA ASN A 103 -4.90 -0.18 4.96
C ASN A 103 -3.76 -0.66 5.87
N ALA A 104 -2.53 -0.24 5.58
CA ALA A 104 -1.35 -0.57 6.35
C ALA A 104 -0.36 0.60 6.41
N ALA A 105 0.45 0.65 7.45
CA ALA A 105 1.55 1.59 7.58
C ALA A 105 2.71 0.97 8.36
N SER A 106 3.94 1.36 8.03
CA SER A 106 5.14 0.84 8.69
C SER A 106 6.08 1.95 9.11
N ILE A 107 6.79 1.74 10.22
CA ILE A 107 7.91 2.57 10.67
C ILE A 107 9.19 1.75 10.70
N PHE A 108 10.28 2.31 10.19
CA PHE A 108 11.63 1.76 10.32
C PHE A 108 12.41 2.60 11.33
N THR A 109 12.77 2.01 12.47
CA THR A 109 13.41 2.73 13.58
C THR A 109 14.13 1.78 14.55
N ASN A 110 15.19 2.28 15.19
CA ASN A 110 15.84 1.64 16.34
C ASN A 110 15.35 2.21 17.69
N SER A 111 14.40 3.17 17.66
CA SER A 111 13.87 3.81 18.88
C SER A 111 12.58 3.15 19.34
N GLY A 112 12.60 2.53 20.52
CA GLY A 112 11.39 2.00 21.15
C GLY A 112 10.33 3.08 21.44
N ARG A 113 10.76 4.32 21.72
CA ARG A 113 9.87 5.48 21.87
C ARG A 113 9.11 5.75 20.57
N ALA A 114 9.83 5.89 19.45
CA ALA A 114 9.23 6.16 18.15
C ALA A 114 8.29 5.04 17.70
N ALA A 115 8.69 3.78 17.88
CA ALA A 115 7.85 2.63 17.57
C ALA A 115 6.55 2.62 18.38
N ARG A 116 6.64 2.91 19.70
CA ARG A 116 5.47 3.00 20.57
C ARG A 116 4.56 4.15 20.15
N GLU A 117 5.12 5.32 19.88
CA GLU A 117 4.38 6.50 19.48
C GLU A 117 3.63 6.29 18.16
N PHE A 118 4.31 5.76 17.14
CA PHE A 118 3.71 5.40 15.86
C PHE A 118 2.56 4.40 16.03
N ARG A 119 2.77 3.33 16.81
CA ARG A 119 1.74 2.31 17.08
C ARG A 119 0.44 2.88 17.59
N TYR A 120 0.49 3.89 18.47
CA TYR A 120 -0.71 4.46 19.08
C TYR A 120 -1.30 5.64 18.30
N ARG A 121 -0.50 6.36 17.52
CA ARG A 121 -0.92 7.61 16.87
C ARG A 121 -1.18 7.49 15.37
N ALA A 122 -0.69 6.45 14.69
CA ALA A 122 -0.84 6.31 13.24
C ALA A 122 -2.31 6.28 12.79
N GLY A 123 -3.20 5.73 13.62
CA GLY A 123 -4.63 5.63 13.29
C GLY A 123 -4.90 4.71 12.09
N ILE A 124 -4.07 3.66 11.94
CA ILE A 124 -4.12 2.65 10.86
C ILE A 124 -4.27 1.27 11.51
N SER A 125 -5.04 0.37 10.88
CA SER A 125 -5.35 -0.95 11.47
C SER A 125 -4.15 -1.90 11.47
N MET A 126 -3.40 -1.95 10.37
CA MET A 126 -2.27 -2.87 10.20
C MET A 126 -0.96 -2.07 10.28
N ILE A 127 -0.24 -2.24 11.40
CA ILE A 127 0.97 -1.47 11.72
C ILE A 127 2.19 -2.39 11.74
N GLY A 128 3.23 -2.03 10.98
CA GLY A 128 4.53 -2.69 10.98
C GLY A 128 5.60 -1.88 11.71
N VAL A 129 6.48 -2.55 12.46
CA VAL A 129 7.72 -1.97 12.98
C VAL A 129 8.88 -2.77 12.38
N ASN A 130 9.73 -2.12 11.60
CA ASN A 130 10.85 -2.71 10.87
C ASN A 130 10.44 -3.83 9.90
N ILE A 131 9.23 -3.74 9.33
CA ILE A 131 8.72 -4.64 8.30
C ILE A 131 8.03 -3.85 7.18
N GLY A 132 8.30 -4.20 5.92
CA GLY A 132 7.78 -3.45 4.76
C GLY A 132 6.29 -3.67 4.51
N VAL A 133 5.81 -4.90 4.64
CA VAL A 133 4.41 -5.27 4.44
C VAL A 133 3.87 -5.85 5.74
N ALA A 134 3.04 -5.09 6.44
CA ALA A 134 2.45 -5.48 7.71
C ALA A 134 1.22 -6.39 7.54
N ALA A 135 1.31 -7.43 6.69
CA ALA A 135 0.23 -8.37 6.46
C ALA A 135 0.13 -9.37 7.63
N PRO A 136 -1.01 -9.46 8.32
CA PRO A 136 -1.20 -10.37 9.45
C PRO A 136 -1.23 -11.84 9.00
N MET A 137 -0.68 -12.72 9.83
CA MET A 137 -0.86 -14.18 9.71
C MET A 137 -2.35 -14.53 9.77
N ALA A 138 -2.74 -15.64 9.13
CA ALA A 138 -4.14 -16.02 8.88
C ALA A 138 -5.06 -16.07 10.12
N PHE A 139 -4.51 -16.25 11.32
CA PHE A 139 -5.26 -16.30 12.58
C PHE A 139 -5.46 -14.91 13.25
N PHE A 140 -4.83 -13.85 12.75
CA PHE A 140 -5.05 -12.47 13.19
C PHE A 140 -5.99 -11.73 12.23
N PRO A 141 -6.84 -10.80 12.67
CA PRO A 141 -7.70 -9.99 11.79
C PRO A 141 -6.95 -9.28 10.65
N PHE A 142 -7.51 -9.29 9.43
CA PHE A 142 -7.00 -8.57 8.25
C PHE A 142 -8.01 -7.54 7.78
N GLY A 143 -7.58 -6.29 7.69
CA GLY A 143 -8.38 -5.24 7.08
C GLY A 143 -7.96 -3.86 7.58
N GLY A 144 -8.15 -2.86 6.72
CA GLY A 144 -7.80 -1.48 7.00
C GLY A 144 -8.77 -0.76 7.94
N THR A 145 -8.67 0.55 7.92
CA THR A 145 -9.60 1.54 8.51
C THR A 145 -9.87 2.64 7.47
N ARG A 146 -10.73 3.60 7.80
CA ARG A 146 -11.18 4.66 6.88
C ARG A 146 -11.74 4.06 5.57
N ASN A 147 -11.45 4.66 4.43
CA ASN A 147 -11.93 4.18 3.13
C ASN A 147 -11.28 2.87 2.66
N SER A 148 -10.39 2.26 3.47
CA SER A 148 -9.81 0.94 3.18
C SER A 148 -10.62 -0.22 3.75
N PHE A 149 -11.67 0.03 4.54
CA PHE A 149 -12.51 -1.05 5.07
C PHE A 149 -13.90 -0.53 5.48
N TYR A 150 -14.95 -1.28 5.12
CA TYR A 150 -16.33 -0.99 5.52
C TYR A 150 -16.89 -2.18 6.30
N GLY A 151 -17.41 -1.91 7.50
CA GLY A 151 -17.89 -2.93 8.44
C GLY A 151 -17.13 -2.90 9.77
N ASP A 152 -17.43 -3.87 10.63
CA ASP A 152 -16.88 -4.02 11.98
C ASP A 152 -16.07 -5.31 12.17
N LEU A 153 -16.37 -6.38 11.43
CA LEU A 153 -15.67 -7.67 11.46
C LEU A 153 -14.66 -7.81 10.31
N LYS A 154 -13.37 -7.98 10.62
CA LYS A 154 -12.29 -8.10 9.63
C LYS A 154 -12.31 -9.42 8.85
N ALA A 155 -11.56 -9.48 7.76
CA ALA A 155 -11.68 -10.52 6.74
C ALA A 155 -11.13 -11.91 7.14
N GLN A 156 -10.31 -12.01 8.19
CA GLN A 156 -9.65 -13.27 8.58
C GLN A 156 -9.60 -13.44 10.10
N GLY A 157 -9.14 -14.61 10.56
CA GLY A 157 -9.08 -14.94 11.98
C GLY A 157 -10.48 -15.19 12.59
N ARG A 158 -10.64 -14.84 13.88
CA ARG A 158 -11.90 -15.02 14.60
C ARG A 158 -13.05 -14.15 14.08
N ASP A 159 -12.72 -13.02 13.47
CA ASP A 159 -13.71 -12.11 12.89
C ASP A 159 -14.44 -12.76 11.72
N ALA A 160 -13.72 -13.52 10.88
CA ALA A 160 -14.35 -14.28 9.80
C ALA A 160 -15.34 -15.32 10.33
N VAL A 161 -15.01 -16.02 11.41
CA VAL A 161 -15.95 -16.96 12.06
C VAL A 161 -17.17 -16.21 12.58
N SER A 162 -16.98 -15.08 13.25
CA SER A 162 -18.07 -14.26 13.77
C SER A 162 -18.95 -13.68 12.67
N PHE A 163 -18.37 -13.37 11.51
CA PHE A 163 -19.08 -12.82 10.35
C PHE A 163 -19.95 -13.88 9.65
N PHE A 164 -19.48 -15.12 9.57
CA PHE A 164 -20.18 -16.22 8.91
C PHE A 164 -21.06 -17.05 9.86
N THR A 165 -21.18 -16.66 11.14
CA THR A 165 -22.00 -17.38 12.13
C THR A 165 -22.94 -16.42 12.85
N ASP A 166 -24.04 -16.93 13.38
CA ASP A 166 -24.97 -16.18 14.21
C ASP A 166 -24.89 -16.68 15.67
N GLN A 167 -24.99 -15.76 16.62
CA GLN A 167 -24.91 -16.08 18.05
C GLN A 167 -26.27 -16.50 18.59
N ARG A 168 -26.36 -17.72 19.12
CA ARG A 168 -27.59 -18.25 19.74
C ARG A 168 -27.41 -18.47 21.23
N VAL A 169 -28.34 -17.95 22.04
CA VAL A 169 -28.41 -18.20 23.49
C VAL A 169 -29.61 -19.12 23.78
N VAL A 170 -29.39 -20.14 24.62
CA VAL A 170 -30.43 -21.07 25.08
C VAL A 170 -30.40 -21.11 26.61
N ILE A 171 -31.52 -20.79 27.26
CA ILE A 171 -31.70 -20.83 28.72
C ILE A 171 -32.82 -21.83 29.03
N SER A 172 -32.55 -22.79 29.91
CA SER A 172 -33.52 -23.80 30.35
C SER A 172 -33.56 -23.94 31.87
N ARG A 173 -34.73 -24.22 32.41
CA ARG A 173 -34.95 -24.62 33.81
C ARG A 173 -35.84 -25.86 33.82
N TRP A 174 -35.46 -26.86 34.60
CA TRP A 174 -36.23 -28.09 34.81
C TRP A 174 -36.78 -28.09 36.23
#